data_AF-A0A7V4MD36-F1
#
_entry.id   AF-A0A7V4MD36-F1
#
_cell.length_a   1.000
_cell.length_b   1.000
_cell.length_c   1.000
_cell.angle_alpha   90.00
_cell.angle_beta   90.00
_cell.angle_gamma   90.00
#
_symmetry.space_group_name_H-M   'P 1'
#
loop_
_entity.id
_entity.type
_entity.pdbx_description
1 polymer ?
#
loop_
_entity_poly.entity_id
_entity_poly.type
_entity_poly.pdbx_seq_one_letter_code
_entity_poly.pdbx_strand_id
1 'polypeptide(L)' 'MKCVSDANIAKVTCAGKTGSTCEIGRGIIDIPKFLKEVVRLKYSGVLALEFEKDADDPLPGMAKSIGYVKGFLAGLV' A
#
# COMPACT_ATOMS: atom_id res chain seq x y z
N MET A 1 5.55 -13.99 8.57
CA MET A 1 5.27 -12.65 9.14
C MET A 1 4.59 -12.82 10.51
N LYS A 2 5.23 -13.55 11.44
CA LYS A 2 4.56 -14.07 12.64
C LYS A 2 4.57 -13.11 13.84
N CYS A 3 5.43 -12.09 13.80
CA CYS A 3 5.59 -11.08 14.86
C CYS A 3 5.15 -9.66 14.41
N VAL A 4 4.55 -9.55 13.23
CA VAL A 4 3.99 -8.29 12.74
C VAL A 4 2.49 -8.39 12.94
N SER A 5 1.92 -7.53 13.77
CA SER A 5 0.48 -7.49 14.03
C SER A 5 -0.21 -6.49 13.10
N ASP A 6 0.48 -5.40 12.78
CA ASP A 6 0.00 -4.28 11.99
C ASP A 6 1.07 -3.85 10.99
N ALA A 7 0.65 -3.54 9.76
CA ALA A 7 1.52 -2.97 8.74
C ALA A 7 0.83 -1.79 8.06
N ASN A 8 1.50 -0.63 8.04
CA ASN A 8 1.07 0.52 7.26
C ASN A 8 1.64 0.41 5.84
N ILE A 9 0.79 0.64 4.84
CA ILE A 9 1.21 0.78 3.45
C ILE A 9 1.14 2.25 3.06
N ALA A 10 2.28 2.77 2.62
CA ALA A 10 2.43 4.04 1.93
C ALA A 10 3.25 3.86 0.63
N LYS A 11 3.31 4.90 -0.19
CA LYS A 11 4.11 4.92 -1.43
C LYS A 11 4.98 6.14 -1.54
N VAL A 12 6.19 5.94 -2.04
CA VAL A 12 7.16 7.03 -2.31
C VAL A 12 7.56 7.06 -3.78
N THR A 13 7.84 8.26 -4.28
CA THR A 13 8.26 8.51 -5.66
C THR A 13 9.71 8.13 -5.95
N CYS A 14 10.59 8.12 -4.95
CA CYS A 14 11.97 7.64 -5.08
C CYS A 14 12.52 7.13 -3.74
N ALA A 15 13.67 6.44 -3.80
CA ALA A 15 14.39 5.98 -2.63
C ALA A 15 15.32 7.09 -2.14
N GLY A 16 15.09 7.58 -0.92
CA GLY A 16 15.90 8.65 -0.31
C GLY A 16 15.06 9.78 0.25
N LYS A 17 15.72 10.76 0.86
CA LYS A 17 15.08 11.88 1.57
C LYS A 17 14.26 12.82 0.69
N THR A 18 14.46 12.77 -0.63
CA THR A 18 13.76 13.59 -1.62
C THR A 18 12.46 12.95 -2.11
N GLY A 19 12.16 11.72 -1.70
CA GLY A 19 10.93 11.04 -2.05
C GLY A 19 9.72 11.73 -1.41
N SER A 20 8.63 11.80 -2.16
CA SER A 20 7.35 12.32 -1.70
C SER A 20 6.32 11.21 -1.69
N THR A 21 5.28 11.33 -0.86
CA THR A 21 4.19 10.37 -0.83
C THR A 21 3.36 10.44 -2.11
N CYS A 22 2.87 9.30 -2.59
CA CYS A 22 2.01 9.21 -3.77
C CYS A 22 0.98 8.09 -3.61
N GLU A 23 0.00 8.05 -4.51
CA GLU A 23 -1.02 6.98 -4.46
C GLU A 23 -0.40 5.61 -4.75
N ILE A 24 -0.98 4.57 -4.14
CA ILE A 24 -0.59 3.19 -4.39
C ILE A 24 -0.74 2.88 -5.90
N GLY A 25 0.32 2.32 -6.48
CA GLY A 25 0.41 2.01 -7.92
C GLY A 25 1.13 3.05 -8.78
N ARG A 26 1.62 4.16 -8.22
CA ARG A 26 2.38 5.20 -8.97
C ARG A 26 3.80 5.49 -8.46
N GLY A 27 4.25 4.77 -7.43
CA GLY A 27 5.61 4.92 -6.86
C GLY A 27 6.55 3.77 -7.20
N ILE A 28 7.73 3.77 -6.59
CA ILE A 28 8.83 2.84 -6.95
C ILE A 28 8.81 1.50 -6.22
N ILE A 29 8.12 1.38 -5.08
CA ILE A 29 8.12 0.11 -4.32
C ILE A 29 7.14 -0.89 -4.96
N ASP A 30 7.56 -2.14 -5.08
CA ASP A 30 6.83 -3.24 -5.71
C ASP A 30 5.66 -3.74 -4.84
N ILE A 31 4.49 -3.10 -4.97
CA ILE A 31 3.26 -3.48 -4.26
C ILE A 31 2.76 -4.87 -4.68
N PRO A 32 2.71 -5.22 -5.98
CA PRO A 32 2.29 -6.56 -6.41
C PRO A 32 3.07 -7.68 -5.72
N LYS A 33 4.40 -7.58 -5.66
CA LYS A 33 5.25 -8.57 -4.98
C LYS A 33 4.97 -8.60 -3.49
N PHE A 34 4.88 -7.43 -2.85
CA PHE A 34 4.55 -7.35 -1.42
C PHE A 34 3.21 -8.04 -1.10
N LEU A 35 2.14 -7.73 -1.85
CA LEU A 35 0.81 -8.31 -1.61
C LEU A 35 0.82 -9.83 -1.85
N LYS A 36 1.54 -10.33 -2.87
CA LYS A 36 1.72 -11.77 -3.08
C LYS A 36 2.40 -12.44 -1.88
N GLU A 37 3.41 -11.81 -1.30
CA GLU A 37 4.10 -12.33 -0.11
C GLU A 37 3.19 -12.32 1.14
N VAL A 38 2.39 -11.27 1.32
CA VAL A 38 1.38 -11.19 2.41
C VAL A 38 0.40 -12.36 2.33
N VAL A 39 -0.14 -12.64 1.14
CA VAL A 39 -1.04 -13.79 0.90
C VAL A 39 -0.31 -15.12 1.12
N ARG A 40 0.88 -15.29 0.52
CA ARG A 40 1.70 -16.51 0.64
C ARG A 40 2.03 -16.86 2.09
N LEU A 41 2.34 -15.85 2.90
CA LEU A 41 2.68 -15.99 4.31
C LEU A 41 1.46 -16.16 5.22
N LYS A 42 0.24 -16.16 4.66
CA LYS A 42 -1.03 -16.22 5.39
C LYS A 42 -1.08 -15.19 6.51
N TYR A 43 -0.64 -13.97 6.20
CA TYR A 43 -0.70 -12.88 7.14
C TYR A 43 -2.15 -12.59 7.51
N SER A 44 -2.45 -12.60 8.82
CA SER A 44 -3.80 -12.43 9.36
C SER A 44 -3.95 -11.14 10.19
N GLY A 45 -2.94 -10.25 10.13
CA GLY A 45 -2.98 -8.95 10.79
C GLY A 45 -3.65 -7.88 9.94
N VAL A 46 -3.56 -6.63 10.40
CA VAL A 46 -4.19 -5.49 9.72
C VAL A 46 -3.20 -4.85 8.75
N LEU A 47 -3.69 -4.59 7.54
CA LEU A 47 -2.97 -3.84 6.53
C LEU A 47 -3.64 -2.46 6.38
N ALA A 48 -3.09 -1.47 7.07
CA ALA A 48 -3.64 -0.12 7.11
C ALA A 48 -3.07 0.73 5.96
N LEU A 49 -3.91 1.57 5.35
CA LEU A 49 -3.43 2.58 4.41
C LEU A 49 -2.97 3.81 5.19
N GLU A 50 -1.72 4.22 4.96
CA GLU A 50 -1.19 5.49 5.44
C GLU A 50 -1.02 6.43 4.24
N PHE A 51 -1.80 7.51 4.23
CA PHE A 51 -1.88 8.44 3.10
C PHE A 51 -1.60 9.86 3.58
N GLU A 52 -0.41 10.37 3.25
CA GLU A 52 0.08 11.68 3.71
C GLU A 52 0.10 12.73 2.58
N LYS A 53 -0.49 12.42 1.43
CA LYS A 53 -0.59 13.34 0.29
C LYS A 53 -1.95 14.06 0.33
N ASP A 54 -2.01 15.28 -0.20
CA ASP A 54 -3.24 16.06 -0.38
C ASP A 54 -4.07 16.15 0.92
N ALA A 55 -3.46 16.58 2.03
CA ALA A 55 -4.08 16.59 3.36
C ALA A 55 -5.42 17.34 3.44
N ASP A 56 -5.62 18.34 2.58
CA ASP A 56 -6.86 19.13 2.52
C ASP A 56 -8.01 18.39 1.78
N ASP A 57 -7.69 17.43 0.90
CA ASP A 57 -8.66 16.59 0.19
C ASP A 57 -8.09 15.19 -0.12
N PRO A 58 -7.88 14.33 0.90
CA PRO A 58 -7.17 13.07 0.74
C PRO A 58 -8.05 11.95 0.15
N LEU A 59 -9.37 12.11 0.20
CA LEU A 59 -10.33 11.05 -0.13
C LEU A 59 -10.15 10.46 -1.54
N PRO A 60 -9.94 11.25 -2.61
CA PRO A 60 -9.76 10.69 -3.96
C PRO A 60 -8.51 9.81 -4.07
N GLY A 61 -7.39 10.25 -3.47
CA GLY A 61 -6.13 9.52 -3.47
C GLY A 61 -6.19 8.24 -2.62
N MET A 62 -6.88 8.31 -1.49
CA MET A 62 -7.16 7.14 -0.65
C MET A 62 -8.04 6.12 -1.36
N ALA A 63 -9.15 6.56 -1.97
CA ALA A 63 -10.08 5.68 -2.69
C ALA A 63 -9.39 4.93 -3.82
N LYS A 64 -8.55 5.63 -4.59
CA LYS A 64 -7.73 5.03 -5.64
C LYS A 64 -6.73 4.01 -5.09
N SER A 65 -6.07 4.33 -3.98
CA SER A 65 -5.08 3.46 -3.35
C SER A 65 -5.71 2.16 -2.82
N ILE A 66 -6.83 2.27 -2.11
CA ILE A 66 -7.63 1.13 -1.64
C ILE A 66 -8.12 0.31 -2.83
N GLY A 67 -8.64 0.99 -3.87
CA GLY A 67 -9.15 0.35 -5.09
C GLY A 67 -8.09 -0.48 -5.80
N TYR A 68 -6.87 0.03 -5.91
CA TYR A 68 -5.73 -0.71 -6.47
C TYR A 68 -5.46 -2.00 -5.69
N VAL A 69 -5.36 -1.92 -4.36
CA VAL A 69 -5.07 -3.08 -3.51
C VAL A 69 -6.20 -4.11 -3.61
N LYS A 70 -7.45 -3.69 -3.49
CA LYS A 70 -8.61 -4.58 -3.60
C LYS A 70 -8.69 -5.24 -4.97
N GLY A 71 -8.51 -4.47 -6.05
CA GLY A 71 -8.53 -5.00 -7.41
C GLY A 71 -7.43 -6.02 -7.67
N PHE A 72 -6.22 -5.75 -7.16
CA PHE A 72 -5.11 -6.70 -7.28
C PHE A 72 -5.37 -8.00 -6.50
N LEU A 73 -5.84 -7.89 -5.24
CA LEU A 73 -6.15 -9.06 -4.43
C LEU A 73 -7.30 -9.89 -5.01
N ALA A 74 -8.32 -9.24 -5.58
CA ALA A 74 -9.44 -9.91 -6.24
C ALA A 74 -9.00 -10.73 -7.49
N GLY A 75 -7.89 -10.37 -8.13
CA GLY A 75 -7.31 -11.14 -9.24
C GLY A 75 -6.32 -12.24 -8.82
N LEU A 76 -5.99 -12.33 -7.52
CA LEU A 76 -5.12 -13.38 -6.98
C LEU A 76 -5.89 -14.55 -6.35
N VAL A 77 -7.16 -14.34 -6.01
CA VAL A 77 -8.05 -15.33 -5.38
C VAL A 77 -8.98 -15.99 -6.39
#